data_AF-A0A452QWK6-F1
#
_entry.id   AF-A0A452QWK6-F1
#
_cell.length_a   1.000
_cell.length_b   1.000
_cell.length_c   1.000
_cell.angle_alpha   90.00
_cell.angle_beta   90.00
_cell.angle_gamma   90.00
#
_symmetry.space_group_name_H-M   'P 1'
#
loop_
_entity.id
_entity.type
_entity.pdbx_description
1 polymer ?
#
loop_
_entity_poly.entity_id
_entity_poly.type
_entity_poly.pdbx_seq_one_letter_code
_entity_poly.pdbx_strand_id
1 'polypeptide(L)' 'MALDGIRMPDGCYADGTWELSVHVTDLNRDVTLRVTGEVHIGGVMLKLVEKLVKRSPTSCVRGNLAFFLN' A
#
# COMPACT_ATOMS: atom_id res chain seq x y z
N MET A 1 8.04 -24.62 5.05
CA MET A 1 8.80 -23.59 4.29
C MET A 1 9.14 -22.49 5.29
N ALA A 2 10.36 -21.93 5.20
CA ALA A 2 11.18 -21.52 6.33
C ALA A 2 10.57 -20.45 7.27
N LEU A 3 10.70 -20.70 8.58
CA LEU A 3 10.61 -19.68 9.63
C LEU A 3 11.95 -18.92 9.71
N ASP A 4 12.48 -18.47 8.57
CA ASP A 4 13.72 -17.68 8.49
C ASP A 4 13.40 -16.18 8.68
N GLY A 5 12.55 -15.87 9.65
CA GLY A 5 12.27 -14.48 10.00
C GLY A 5 13.34 -13.96 10.96
N ILE A 6 13.75 -12.71 10.82
CA ILE A 6 14.57 -12.05 11.84
C ILE A 6 13.78 -12.03 13.15
N ARG A 7 14.33 -12.65 14.20
CA ARG A 7 13.79 -12.57 15.56
C ARG A 7 14.07 -11.20 16.15
N MET A 8 13.02 -10.43 16.40
CA MET A 8 13.13 -9.12 17.02
C MET A 8 13.40 -9.26 18.54
N PRO A 9 14.02 -8.25 19.20
CA PRO A 9 14.32 -8.30 20.63
C PRO A 9 13.09 -8.43 21.54
N ASP A 10 11.91 -8.02 21.06
CA ASP A 10 10.60 -8.19 21.69
C ASP A 10 10.03 -9.62 21.60
N GLY A 11 10.71 -10.52 20.89
CA GLY A 11 10.30 -11.93 20.74
C GLY A 11 9.33 -12.18 19.59
N CYS A 12 8.90 -11.15 18.85
CA CYS A 12 8.15 -11.32 17.62
C CYS A 12 9.08 -11.65 16.44
N TYR A 13 8.57 -12.39 15.46
CA TYR A 13 9.27 -12.61 14.20
C TYR A 13 8.89 -11.52 13.20
N ALA A 14 9.88 -11.01 12.47
CA ALA A 14 9.61 -10.19 11.30
C ALA A 14 8.77 -11.00 10.30
N ASP A 15 7.57 -10.52 10.02
CA ASP A 15 6.61 -11.13 9.10
C ASP A 15 6.91 -10.82 7.61
N GLY A 16 8.06 -10.18 7.35
CA GLY A 16 8.47 -9.76 6.00
C GLY A 16 7.68 -8.56 5.45
N THR A 17 6.85 -7.92 6.28
CA THR A 17 6.18 -6.68 5.91
C THR A 17 7.09 -5.47 6.12
N TRP A 18 6.93 -4.47 5.27
CA TRP A 18 7.64 -3.20 5.36
C TRP A 18 6.70 -2.03 5.05
N GLU A 19 7.07 -0.84 5.51
CA GLU A 19 6.32 0.38 5.26
C GLU A 19 6.89 1.13 4.06
N LEU A 20 6.08 1.26 3.01
CA LEU A 20 6.37 2.06 1.83
C LEU A 20 5.76 3.46 2.01
N SER A 21 6.61 4.49 2.06
CA SER A 21 6.17 5.89 2.07
C SER A 21 6.10 6.42 0.64
N VAL A 22 4.92 6.89 0.23
CA VAL A 22 4.64 7.38 -1.12
C VAL A 22 4.24 8.85 -1.03
N HIS A 23 5.06 9.71 -1.64
CA HIS A 23 4.73 11.11 -1.80
C HIS A 23 3.91 11.32 -3.08
N VAL A 24 2.64 11.65 -2.92
CA VAL A 24 1.75 11.99 -4.03
C VAL A 24 1.91 13.47 -4.34
N THR A 25 2.66 13.77 -5.40
CA THR A 25 3.01 15.14 -5.81
C THR A 25 1.80 16.00 -6.15
N ASP A 26 0.80 15.43 -6.84
CA ASP A 26 -0.45 16.12 -7.23
C ASP A 26 -1.22 16.65 -6.01
N LEU A 27 -1.23 15.88 -4.93
CA LEU A 27 -1.91 16.23 -3.68
C LEU A 27 -0.95 16.84 -2.64
N ASN A 28 0.35 16.89 -2.93
CA ASN A 28 1.44 17.21 -2.02
C ASN A 28 1.29 16.53 -0.64
N ARG A 29 1.05 15.22 -0.64
CA ARG A 29 0.72 14.44 0.57
C ARG A 29 1.53 13.15 0.62
N ASP A 30 1.95 12.81 1.84
CA ASP A 30 2.64 11.55 2.10
C ASP A 30 1.65 10.48 2.58
N VAL A 31 1.77 9.28 2.02
CA VAL A 31 0.95 8.12 2.37
C VAL A 31 1.84 6.93 2.68
N THR A 32 1.69 6.37 3.87
CA THR A 32 2.38 5.14 4.26
C THR A 32 1.52 3.91 3.99
N LEU A 33 2.10 2.92 3.32
CA LEU A 33 1.47 1.66 2.95
C LEU A 33 2.28 0.49 3.50
N ARG A 34 1.65 -0.37 4.30
CA ARG A 34 2.27 -1.63 4.70
C ARG A 34 2.10 -2.68 3.60
N VAL A 35 3.21 -3.17 3.08
CA VAL A 35 3.29 -4.11 1.95
C VAL A 35 4.25 -5.25 2.26
N THR A 36 4.11 -6.37 1.55
CA THR A 36 5.07 -7.47 1.54
C THR A 36 5.81 -7.48 0.20
N GLY A 37 6.96 -8.16 0.13
CA GLY A 37 7.73 -8.33 -1.12
C GLY A 37 6.97 -9.05 -2.25
N GLU A 38 5.83 -9.67 -1.94
CA GLU A 38 4.96 -10.34 -2.92
C GLU A 38 3.97 -9.38 -3.60
N VAL A 39 3.79 -8.16 -3.09
CA VAL A 39 2.82 -7.20 -3.65
C VAL A 39 3.37 -6.56 -4.92
N HIS A 40 2.73 -6.84 -6.06
CA HIS A 40 3.05 -6.19 -7.33
C HIS A 40 2.71 -4.69 -7.35
N ILE A 41 3.38 -3.94 -8.23
CA ILE A 41 3.20 -2.48 -8.37
C ILE A 41 1.74 -2.06 -8.60
N GLY A 42 0.98 -2.81 -9.40
CA GLY A 42 -0.44 -2.55 -9.62
C GLY A 42 -1.27 -2.70 -8.32
N GLY A 43 -0.91 -3.68 -7.48
CA GLY A 43 -1.52 -3.86 -6.17
C GLY A 43 -1.19 -2.73 -5.19
N VAL A 44 0.05 -2.21 -5.23
CA VAL A 44 0.45 -1.03 -4.43
C VAL A 44 -0.40 0.19 -4.80
N MET A 45 -0.56 0.46 -6.10
CA MET A 45 -1.30 1.63 -6.55
C MET A 45 -2.82 1.51 -6.29
N LEU A 46 -3.40 0.30 -6.36
CA LEU A 46 -4.78 0.07 -5.87
C LEU A 46 -4.92 0.41 -4.38
N LYS A 47 -3.98 -0.06 -3.55
CA LYS A 47 -3.97 0.18 -2.11
C LYS A 47 -3.81 1.67 -1.77
N LEU A 48 -3.02 2.39 -2.58
CA LEU A 48 -2.86 3.84 -2.50
C LEU A 48 -4.20 4.56 -2.81
N VAL A 49 -4.85 4.21 -3.91
CA VAL A 49 -6.13 4.81 -4.32
C VAL A 49 -7.20 4.58 -3.24
N GLU A 50 -7.32 3.38 -2.68
CA GLU A 50 -8.27 3.10 -1.61
C GLU A 50 -8.06 3.98 -0.36
N LYS A 51 -6.79 4.24 -0.01
CA LYS A 51 -6.43 5.10 1.13
C LYS A 51 -6.77 6.57 0.89
N LEU A 52 -6.65 7.04 -0.35
CA LEU A 52 -6.96 8.42 -0.73
C LEU A 52 -8.48 8.64 -0.86
N VAL A 53 -9.20 7.71 -1.49
CA VAL A 53 -10.65 7.82 -1.76
C VAL A 53 -11.50 7.73 -0.48
N LYS A 54 -11.08 6.96 0.53
CA LYS A 54 -11.81 6.85 1.81
C LYS A 54 -11.93 8.17 2.59
N ARG A 55 -11.22 9.24 2.20
CA ARG A 55 -11.30 10.55 2.85
C ARG A 55 -12.13 11.61 2.11
N SER A 56 -12.65 11.33 0.92
CA SER A 56 -13.58 12.25 0.23
C SER A 56 -15.03 11.75 0.34
N PRO A 57 -15.96 12.48 0.97
CA PRO A 57 -17.37 12.10 1.05
C PRO A 57 -18.15 12.25 -0.27
N THR A 58 -17.49 12.49 -1.40
CA THR A 58 -18.12 12.58 -2.71
C THR A 58 -17.98 11.26 -3.46
N SER A 59 -19.10 10.53 -3.48
CA SER A 59 -19.65 9.74 -4.58
C SER A 59 -18.81 9.59 -5.87
N CYS A 60 -18.91 8.41 -6.48
CA CYS A 60 -18.74 8.18 -7.93
C CYS A 60 -17.39 7.68 -8.45
N VAL A 61 -16.73 6.73 -7.78
CA VAL A 61 -15.74 5.86 -8.46
C VAL A 61 -15.96 4.40 -8.06
N ARG A 62 -17.15 3.89 -8.40
CA ARG A 62 -17.35 2.45 -8.63
C ARG A 62 -17.03 2.06 -10.08
N GLY A 63 -16.46 2.99 -10.86
CA GLY A 63 -15.95 2.74 -12.20
C GLY A 63 -14.67 3.53 -12.42
N ASN A 64 -13.53 2.87 -12.33
CA ASN A 64 -12.32 3.15 -13.13
C ASN A 64 -11.17 2.25 -12.67
N LEU A 65 -11.22 0.99 -13.10
CA LEU A 65 -10.00 0.23 -13.39
C LEU A 65 -9.34 0.74 -14.70
N ALA A 66 -9.81 1.87 -15.26
CA ALA A 66 -9.35 2.45 -16.52
C ALA A 66 -8.10 3.35 -16.36
N PHE A 67 -7.70 3.71 -15.13
CA PHE A 67 -6.55 4.59 -14.90
C PHE A 67 -5.19 3.88 -15.08
N PHE A 68 -5.19 2.57 -15.30
CA PHE A 68 -3.98 1.74 -15.32
C PHE A 68 -3.67 1.11 -16.67
N LEU A 69 -4.50 1.33 -17.69
CA LEU A 69 -4.39 0.70 -19.01
C LEU A 69 -4.07 1.69 -20.14
N ASN A 70 -3.37 2.79 -19.82
CA ASN A 70 -2.76 3.61 -20.87
C ASN A 70 -1.31 3.19 -21.09
#